data_AF-A0AA92DFF0-F1
#
_entry.id   AF-A0AA92DFF0-F1
#
_cell.length_a   1.000
_cell.length_b   1.000
_cell.length_c   1.000
_cell.angle_alpha   90.00
_cell.angle_beta   90.00
_cell.angle_gamma   90.00
#
_symmetry.space_group_name_H-M   'P 1'
#
loop_
_entity.id
_entity.type
_entity.pdbx_description
1 polymer ?
#
loop_
_entity_poly.entity_id
_entity_poly.type
_entity_poly.pdbx_seq_one_letter_code
_entity_poly.pdbx_strand_id
1 'polypeptide(L)'
;MTNTTITDRASLARALSEAGGGPHYVYLLRRPDGVVCHGGIGTPFYVGIGQGTRLFAHEEEARDPACTGPKVEVIRAIWATGGDVVRTIDSVHAQEPWMREEALINAIGRLADGRGPLTNAQVYAPSAVLGGVELRKYANEHLAAGDANAIPAKFKLRHVRLMVGPVEPKSCTSVFGKIYTILEANPGVTGEALIALLQGVDFTGNKSAYTQGGQVCAAWLAGYVEGGYFRRDRMHLQAYKPEGDV
;
A
#
# COMPACT_ATOMS: atom_id res chain seq x y z
N MET A 1 -2.14 21.73 13.33
CA MET A 1 -1.37 21.56 12.07
C MET A 1 -0.10 22.35 12.22
N THR A 2 1.05 21.70 12.15
CA THR A 2 2.35 22.39 12.15
C THR A 2 2.61 22.90 10.75
N ASN A 3 2.73 24.22 10.57
CA ASN A 3 3.03 24.85 9.27
C ASN A 3 4.50 24.63 8.83
N THR A 4 5.16 23.62 9.38
CA THR A 4 6.59 23.39 9.27
C THR A 4 6.88 22.63 7.99
N THR A 5 7.69 23.25 7.13
CA THR A 5 8.23 22.57 5.94
C THR A 5 9.41 21.69 6.36
N ILE A 6 9.42 20.45 5.88
CA ILE A 6 10.45 19.46 6.18
C ILE A 6 11.49 19.46 5.06
N THR A 7 12.70 19.93 5.38
CA THR A 7 13.82 20.07 4.43
C THR A 7 14.66 18.81 4.35
N ASP A 8 14.84 18.13 5.48
CA ASP A 8 15.75 17.00 5.62
C ASP A 8 15.31 16.04 6.76
N ARG A 9 16.03 14.91 6.89
CA ARG A 9 15.72 13.87 7.89
C ARG A 9 15.81 14.37 9.33
N ALA A 10 16.67 15.35 9.64
CA ALA A 10 16.80 15.92 10.97
C ALA A 10 15.62 16.84 11.31
N SER A 11 15.18 17.66 10.34
CA SER A 11 13.98 18.49 10.46
C SER A 11 12.72 17.63 10.62
N LEU A 12 12.67 16.47 9.95
CA LEU A 12 11.59 15.50 10.14
C LEU A 12 11.58 14.97 11.57
N ALA A 13 12.72 14.45 12.04
CA ALA A 13 12.83 13.90 13.40
C ALA A 13 12.42 14.94 14.47
N ARG A 14 12.83 16.20 14.28
CA ARG A 14 12.43 17.30 15.16
C ARG A 14 10.93 17.56 15.12
N ALA A 15 10.33 17.69 13.94
CA ALA A 15 8.89 17.92 13.78
C ALA A 15 8.04 16.79 14.39
N LEU A 16 8.49 15.53 14.27
CA LEU A 16 7.81 14.39 14.88
C LEU A 16 7.91 14.41 16.41
N SER A 17 9.07 14.79 16.95
CA SER A 17 9.28 14.93 18.39
C SER A 17 8.41 16.05 18.97
N GLU A 18 8.40 17.23 18.33
CA GLU A 18 7.62 18.40 18.76
C GLU A 18 6.09 18.16 18.74
N ALA A 19 5.62 17.29 17.85
CA ALA A 19 4.21 16.92 17.73
C ALA A 19 3.73 15.91 18.79
N GLY A 20 4.54 15.60 19.81
CA GLY A 20 4.22 14.68 20.90
C GLY A 20 4.77 13.26 20.73
N GLY A 21 5.52 13.01 19.65
CA GLY A 21 6.11 11.70 19.36
C GLY A 21 5.11 10.67 18.84
N GLY A 22 5.62 9.64 18.18
CA GLY A 22 4.83 8.57 17.58
C GLY A 22 5.53 7.98 16.35
N PRO A 23 5.43 6.67 16.11
CA PRO A 23 6.10 6.04 14.97
C PRO A 23 5.42 6.40 13.64
N HIS A 24 4.16 6.84 13.65
CA HIS A 24 3.37 7.12 12.47
C HIS A 24 3.08 8.61 12.30
N TYR A 25 3.03 9.08 11.06
CA TYR A 25 2.62 10.45 10.73
C TYR A 25 1.89 10.51 9.40
N VAL A 26 0.98 11.48 9.25
CA VAL A 26 0.37 11.84 7.97
C VAL A 26 1.16 13.00 7.37
N TYR A 27 1.55 12.86 6.12
CA TYR A 27 2.30 13.88 5.39
C TYR A 27 1.62 14.26 4.08
N LEU A 28 1.94 15.46 3.61
CA LEU A 28 1.59 15.93 2.27
C LEU A 28 2.85 16.31 1.50
N LEU A 29 2.88 15.92 0.23
CA LEU A 29 3.82 16.47 -0.76
C LEU A 29 3.09 17.52 -1.59
N ARG A 30 3.75 18.65 -1.78
CA ARG A 30 3.15 19.87 -2.33
C ARG A 30 4.03 20.46 -3.42
N ARG A 31 3.37 21.12 -4.38
CA ARG A 31 4.03 21.90 -5.43
C ARG A 31 4.63 23.16 -4.79
N PRO A 32 5.79 23.64 -5.24
CA PRO A 32 6.39 24.89 -4.76
C PRO A 32 5.74 26.14 -5.39
N ASP A 33 4.41 26.17 -5.49
CA ASP A 33 3.66 27.26 -6.15
C ASP A 33 3.27 28.41 -5.20
N GLY A 34 3.65 28.31 -3.92
CA GLY A 34 3.38 29.34 -2.90
C GLY A 34 1.92 29.42 -2.45
N VAL A 35 1.02 28.59 -2.97
CA VAL A 35 -0.41 28.64 -2.65
C VAL A 35 -0.66 28.12 -1.24
N VAL A 36 -1.20 28.95 -0.35
CA VAL A 36 -1.55 28.52 1.01
C VAL A 36 -2.91 27.81 0.97
N CYS A 37 -2.90 26.49 1.15
CA CYS A 37 -4.12 25.67 1.17
C CYS A 37 -3.94 24.41 2.01
N HIS A 38 -5.05 23.88 2.54
CA HIS A 38 -5.05 22.64 3.34
C HIS A 38 -3.98 22.64 4.45
N GLY A 39 -3.87 23.76 5.18
CA GLY A 39 -2.98 23.87 6.35
C GLY A 39 -1.47 23.91 6.05
N GLY A 40 -1.06 24.34 4.86
CA GLY A 40 0.35 24.52 4.51
C GLY A 40 0.56 25.33 3.23
N ILE A 41 1.82 25.66 2.92
CA ILE A 41 2.23 26.33 1.68
C ILE A 41 2.46 25.32 0.57
N GLY A 42 1.96 25.62 -0.63
CA GLY A 42 2.03 24.77 -1.81
C GLY A 42 0.77 23.93 -2.03
N THR A 43 0.32 23.79 -3.27
CA THR A 43 -0.79 22.90 -3.65
C THR A 43 -0.43 21.42 -3.40
N PRO A 44 -1.16 20.68 -2.56
CA PRO A 44 -0.93 19.25 -2.37
C PRO A 44 -1.12 18.46 -3.67
N PHE A 45 -0.20 17.55 -3.96
CA PHE A 45 -0.37 16.58 -5.05
C PHE A 45 -0.30 15.13 -4.55
N TYR A 46 0.04 14.91 -3.28
CA TYR A 46 0.06 13.59 -2.67
C TYR A 46 -0.17 13.68 -1.16
N VAL A 47 -0.93 12.74 -0.61
CA VAL A 47 -1.09 12.51 0.83
C VAL A 47 -0.58 11.10 1.15
N GLY A 48 0.13 10.93 2.25
CA GLY A 48 0.65 9.62 2.64
C GLY A 48 0.71 9.44 4.15
N ILE A 49 0.65 8.18 4.60
CA ILE A 49 1.13 7.78 5.93
C ILE A 49 2.59 7.36 5.85
N GLY A 50 3.38 7.87 6.78
CA GLY A 50 4.81 7.57 6.91
C GLY A 50 5.18 7.03 8.28
N GLN A 51 6.27 6.26 8.27
CA GLN A 51 7.08 5.91 9.44
C GLN A 51 8.53 6.20 9.12
N GLY A 52 9.33 6.54 10.14
CA GLY A 52 10.75 6.85 9.97
C GLY A 52 10.94 7.90 8.87
N THR A 53 11.69 7.56 7.82
CA THR A 53 12.04 8.49 6.73
C THR A 53 11.18 8.35 5.46
N ARG A 54 10.02 7.66 5.55
CA ARG A 54 9.15 7.36 4.41
C ARG A 54 8.76 8.60 3.58
N LEU A 55 8.66 9.77 4.21
CA LEU A 55 8.42 11.05 3.55
C LEU A 55 9.33 11.30 2.33
N PHE A 56 10.59 10.87 2.38
CA PHE A 56 11.59 11.10 1.32
C PHE A 56 11.62 10.00 0.25
N ALA A 57 10.99 8.85 0.52
CA ALA A 57 11.11 7.68 -0.34
C ALA A 57 10.51 7.90 -1.74
N HIS A 58 9.52 8.78 -1.87
CA HIS A 58 8.91 9.06 -3.18
C HIS A 58 9.82 9.86 -4.11
N GLU A 59 10.72 10.66 -3.55
CA GLU A 59 11.75 11.34 -4.33
C GLU A 59 12.89 10.38 -4.65
N GLU A 60 13.26 9.48 -3.74
CA GLU A 60 14.18 8.39 -4.05
C GLU A 60 13.64 7.52 -5.21
N GLU A 61 12.35 7.15 -5.16
CA GLU A 61 11.63 6.48 -6.26
C GLU A 61 11.69 7.31 -7.55
N ALA A 62 11.52 8.63 -7.48
CA ALA A 62 11.50 9.49 -8.66
C ALA A 62 12.87 9.66 -9.34
N ARG A 63 13.97 9.43 -8.59
CA ARG A 63 15.33 9.43 -9.16
C ARG A 63 15.61 8.21 -10.02
N ASP A 64 14.93 7.09 -9.79
CA ASP A 64 15.06 5.89 -10.64
C ASP A 64 14.22 6.05 -11.91
N PRO A 65 14.81 6.19 -13.11
CA PRO A 65 14.06 6.36 -14.36
C PRO A 65 13.18 5.16 -14.72
N ALA A 66 13.44 3.97 -14.17
CA ALA A 66 12.59 2.79 -14.38
C ALA A 66 11.26 2.89 -13.60
N CYS A 67 11.22 3.67 -12.52
CA CYS A 67 9.98 3.94 -11.79
C CYS A 67 9.10 4.93 -12.56
N THR A 68 7.86 4.53 -12.82
CA THR A 68 6.87 5.38 -13.50
C THR A 68 5.59 5.47 -12.66
N GLY A 69 4.88 6.59 -12.80
CA GLY A 69 3.57 6.78 -12.20
C GLY A 69 3.26 8.25 -11.89
N PRO A 70 1.97 8.64 -11.78
CA PRO A 70 1.56 10.04 -11.71
C PRO A 70 2.27 10.86 -10.64
N LYS A 71 2.48 10.28 -9.45
CA LYS A 71 3.21 10.90 -8.34
C LYS A 71 4.67 11.18 -8.69
N VAL A 72 5.37 10.19 -9.26
CA VAL A 72 6.79 10.30 -9.63
C VAL A 72 6.97 11.32 -10.76
N GLU A 73 6.06 11.33 -11.74
CA GLU A 73 6.10 12.31 -12.82
C GLU A 73 5.89 13.74 -12.33
N VAL A 74 5.01 13.97 -11.34
CA VAL A 74 4.86 15.30 -10.72
C VAL A 74 6.14 15.74 -10.01
N ILE A 75 6.81 14.85 -9.28
CA ILE A 75 8.09 15.15 -8.62
C ILE A 75 9.16 15.53 -9.65
N ARG A 76 9.29 14.74 -10.72
CA ARG A 76 10.24 15.04 -11.81
C ARG A 76 9.93 16.36 -12.50
N ALA A 77 8.66 16.66 -12.74
CA ALA A 77 8.24 17.94 -13.32
C ALA A 77 8.63 19.13 -12.44
N ILE A 78 8.49 19.01 -11.11
CA ILE A 78 8.95 20.04 -10.16
C ILE A 78 10.47 20.26 -10.31
N TRP A 79 11.27 19.20 -10.29
CA TRP A 79 12.72 19.29 -10.44
C TRP A 79 13.16 19.84 -11.80
N ALA A 80 12.47 19.48 -12.88
CA ALA A 80 12.77 19.97 -14.22
C ALA A 80 12.64 21.50 -14.34
N THR A 81 11.80 22.11 -13.49
CA THR A 81 11.66 23.58 -13.40
C THR A 81 12.63 24.24 -12.41
N GLY A 82 13.57 23.47 -11.83
CA GLY A 82 14.52 23.95 -10.82
C GLY A 82 13.91 24.15 -9.43
N GLY A 83 12.67 23.67 -9.20
CA GLY A 83 12.00 23.72 -7.90
C GLY A 83 12.25 22.48 -7.06
N ASP A 84 11.87 22.54 -5.79
CA ASP A 84 11.90 21.42 -4.85
C ASP A 84 10.50 21.04 -4.37
N VAL A 85 10.31 19.75 -4.06
CA VAL A 85 9.07 19.27 -3.45
C VAL A 85 8.93 19.85 -2.05
N VAL A 86 7.81 20.52 -1.79
CA VAL A 86 7.48 21.01 -0.45
C VAL A 86 6.86 19.87 0.35
N ARG A 87 7.39 19.62 1.55
CA ARG A 87 6.98 18.50 2.42
C ARG A 87 6.42 19.06 3.72
N THR A 88 5.23 18.64 4.11
CA THR A 88 4.59 19.08 5.36
C THR A 88 4.03 17.91 6.13
N ILE A 89 4.04 17.99 7.45
CA ILE A 89 3.38 17.02 8.34
C ILE A 89 2.00 17.55 8.73
N ASP A 90 0.95 16.77 8.52
CA ASP A 90 -0.40 17.11 8.97
C ASP A 90 -0.59 16.77 10.45
N SER A 91 -0.21 15.54 10.84
CA SER A 91 -0.42 15.00 12.18
C SER A 91 0.49 13.80 12.48
N VAL A 92 0.72 13.53 13.77
CA VAL A 92 1.57 12.45 14.30
C VAL A 92 0.75 11.55 15.23
N HIS A 93 0.99 10.24 15.19
CA HIS A 93 0.11 9.24 15.78
C HIS A 93 0.88 8.05 16.36
N ALA A 94 0.34 7.48 17.44
CA ALA A 94 0.85 6.23 18.02
C ALA A 94 0.55 5.02 17.12
N GLN A 95 -0.60 5.02 16.45
CA GLN A 95 -1.05 3.97 15.52
C GLN A 95 -1.21 4.55 14.11
N GLU A 96 -1.29 3.69 13.10
CA GLU A 96 -1.36 4.15 11.71
C GLU A 96 -2.70 4.87 11.44
N PRO A 97 -2.68 6.16 11.03
CA PRO A 97 -3.85 7.03 11.04
C PRO A 97 -4.65 6.99 9.73
N TRP A 98 -5.11 5.81 9.33
CA TRP A 98 -5.83 5.60 8.06
C TRP A 98 -7.01 6.55 7.85
N MET A 99 -7.83 6.74 8.89
CA MET A 99 -8.99 7.64 8.85
C MET A 99 -8.60 9.07 8.52
N ARG A 100 -7.42 9.52 8.96
CA ARG A 100 -6.95 10.88 8.71
C ARG A 100 -6.45 11.05 7.28
N GLU A 101 -5.71 10.06 6.78
CA GLU A 101 -5.26 10.03 5.39
C GLU A 101 -6.46 10.01 4.43
N GLU A 102 -7.45 9.16 4.70
CA GLU A 102 -8.71 9.11 3.95
C GLU A 102 -9.45 10.45 3.98
N ALA A 103 -9.63 11.05 5.16
CA ALA A 103 -10.31 12.33 5.31
C ALA A 103 -9.65 13.42 4.46
N LEU A 104 -8.31 13.49 4.44
CA LEU A 104 -7.59 14.45 3.60
C LEU A 104 -7.76 14.15 2.11
N ILE A 105 -7.67 12.88 1.69
CA ILE A 105 -7.83 12.51 0.28
C ILE A 105 -9.24 12.83 -0.22
N ASN A 106 -10.26 12.58 0.60
CA ASN A 106 -11.64 12.91 0.26
C ASN A 106 -11.89 14.42 0.22
N ALA A 107 -11.30 15.17 1.16
CA ALA A 107 -11.46 16.63 1.23
C ALA A 107 -10.70 17.39 0.13
N ILE A 108 -9.50 16.94 -0.25
CA ILE A 108 -8.68 17.61 -1.28
C ILE A 108 -9.08 17.14 -2.68
N GLY A 109 -9.46 15.88 -2.84
CA GLY A 109 -9.89 15.30 -4.11
C GLY A 109 -8.75 14.75 -4.96
N ARG A 110 -9.05 13.65 -5.66
CA ARG A 110 -8.09 12.92 -6.51
C ARG A 110 -8.19 13.37 -7.97
N LEU A 111 -7.04 13.38 -8.63
CA LEU A 111 -6.90 13.71 -10.04
C LEU A 111 -7.61 12.69 -10.93
N ALA A 112 -7.48 11.39 -10.61
CA ALA A 112 -8.13 10.31 -11.35
C ALA A 112 -9.67 10.37 -11.30
N ASP A 113 -10.23 11.01 -10.26
CA ASP A 113 -11.68 11.18 -10.11
C ASP A 113 -12.16 12.54 -10.66
N GLY A 114 -11.25 13.38 -11.19
CA GLY A 114 -11.55 14.75 -11.62
C GLY A 114 -11.94 15.70 -10.49
N ARG A 115 -11.66 15.34 -9.22
CA ARG A 115 -12.12 16.09 -8.04
C ARG A 115 -11.06 16.96 -7.38
N GLY A 116 -9.79 16.80 -7.74
CA GLY A 116 -8.71 17.58 -7.13
C GLY A 116 -7.31 17.20 -7.62
N PRO A 117 -6.26 17.77 -7.01
CA PRO A 117 -4.89 17.65 -7.50
C PRO A 117 -4.17 16.36 -7.09
N LEU A 118 -4.75 15.52 -6.21
CA LEU A 118 -4.02 14.40 -5.63
C LEU A 118 -3.77 13.26 -6.64
N THR A 119 -2.51 12.86 -6.73
CA THR A 119 -2.02 11.74 -7.54
C THR A 119 -2.18 10.37 -6.85
N ASN A 120 -2.77 10.33 -5.66
CA ASN A 120 -3.02 9.09 -4.91
C ASN A 120 -3.76 8.06 -5.78
N ALA A 121 -3.15 6.90 -6.03
CA ALA A 121 -3.81 5.79 -6.71
C ALA A 121 -4.83 5.08 -5.80
N GLN A 122 -4.63 5.19 -4.49
CA GLN A 122 -5.51 4.60 -3.48
C GLN A 122 -6.90 5.23 -3.50
N VAL A 123 -7.91 4.36 -3.55
CA VAL A 123 -9.30 4.65 -3.24
C VAL A 123 -9.57 4.08 -1.87
N TYR A 124 -10.02 4.90 -0.91
CA TYR A 124 -10.60 4.37 0.31
C TYR A 124 -12.05 4.04 0.02
N ALA A 125 -12.41 2.78 0.23
CA ALA A 125 -13.79 2.38 0.42
C ALA A 125 -14.06 2.41 1.93
N PRO A 126 -15.31 2.68 2.37
CA PRO A 126 -15.68 2.56 3.77
C PRO A 126 -15.20 1.23 4.34
N SER A 127 -14.55 1.26 5.50
CA SER A 127 -14.22 0.02 6.19
C SER A 127 -15.48 -0.60 6.81
N ALA A 128 -15.54 -1.92 6.81
CA ALA A 128 -16.54 -2.70 7.52
C ALA A 128 -15.84 -3.75 8.37
N VAL A 129 -16.33 -4.02 9.57
CA VAL A 129 -15.80 -5.11 10.41
C VAL A 129 -16.76 -6.28 10.34
N LEU A 130 -16.26 -7.45 9.97
CA LEU A 130 -17.03 -8.70 9.92
C LEU A 130 -16.25 -9.80 10.63
N GLY A 131 -16.83 -10.37 11.70
CA GLY A 131 -16.17 -11.43 12.47
C GLY A 131 -14.83 -11.01 13.11
N GLY A 132 -14.65 -9.72 13.42
CA GLY A 132 -13.39 -9.18 13.96
C GLY A 132 -12.32 -8.86 12.90
N VAL A 133 -12.58 -9.14 11.63
CA VAL A 133 -11.67 -8.81 10.52
C VAL A 133 -12.09 -7.49 9.88
N GLU A 134 -11.15 -6.57 9.70
CA GLU A 134 -11.39 -5.32 8.98
C GLU A 134 -11.40 -5.54 7.46
N LEU A 135 -12.49 -5.16 6.81
CA LEU A 135 -12.73 -5.25 5.38
C LEU A 135 -12.71 -3.85 4.78
N ARG A 136 -12.05 -3.64 3.63
CA ARG A 136 -12.02 -2.35 2.93
C ARG A 136 -12.35 -2.48 1.44
N LYS A 137 -11.34 -2.60 0.56
CA LYS A 137 -11.54 -2.70 -0.91
C LYS A 137 -12.49 -3.83 -1.32
N TYR A 138 -12.59 -4.89 -0.52
CA TYR A 138 -13.45 -6.06 -0.76
C TYR A 138 -14.63 -6.15 0.21
N ALA A 139 -14.96 -5.08 0.95
CA ALA A 139 -16.02 -5.07 1.95
C ALA A 139 -17.36 -5.53 1.37
N ASN A 140 -17.74 -5.03 0.19
CA ASN A 140 -19.01 -5.42 -0.45
C ASN A 140 -19.10 -6.92 -0.76
N GLU A 141 -18.00 -7.55 -1.21
CA GLU A 141 -17.97 -8.99 -1.54
C GLU A 141 -18.11 -9.84 -0.27
N HIS A 142 -17.45 -9.44 0.81
CA HIS A 142 -17.50 -10.15 2.08
C HIS A 142 -18.79 -9.91 2.86
N LEU A 143 -19.31 -8.68 2.84
CA LEU A 143 -20.62 -8.36 3.43
C LEU A 143 -21.75 -9.13 2.72
N ALA A 144 -21.68 -9.26 1.38
CA ALA A 144 -22.61 -10.08 0.62
C ALA A 144 -22.46 -11.58 0.93
N ALA A 145 -21.24 -12.06 1.19
CA ALA A 145 -20.98 -13.45 1.56
C ALA A 145 -21.30 -13.78 3.03
N GLY A 146 -21.37 -12.76 3.90
CA GLY A 146 -21.55 -12.95 5.34
C GLY A 146 -20.31 -13.52 6.06
N ASP A 147 -19.19 -13.71 5.38
CA ASP A 147 -17.95 -14.29 5.93
C ASP A 147 -16.69 -13.62 5.34
N ALA A 148 -15.83 -13.12 6.22
CA ALA A 148 -14.53 -12.51 5.88
C ALA A 148 -13.52 -13.55 5.31
N ASN A 149 -13.75 -14.83 5.60
CA ASN A 149 -12.95 -15.94 5.12
C ASN A 149 -13.46 -16.53 3.80
N ALA A 150 -14.62 -16.06 3.31
CA ALA A 150 -15.14 -16.53 2.04
C ALA A 150 -14.20 -16.13 0.90
N ILE A 151 -13.65 -17.13 0.21
CA ILE A 151 -12.86 -16.91 -1.00
C ILE A 151 -13.81 -16.37 -2.09
N PRO A 152 -13.50 -15.26 -2.77
CA PRO A 152 -14.36 -14.71 -3.82
C PRO A 152 -14.67 -15.73 -4.92
N ALA A 153 -15.93 -15.78 -5.38
CA ALA A 153 -16.34 -16.67 -6.48
C ALA A 153 -15.53 -16.43 -7.76
N LYS A 154 -15.08 -15.19 -7.98
CA LYS A 154 -14.27 -14.76 -9.14
C LYS A 154 -12.79 -15.12 -9.06
N PHE A 155 -12.32 -15.73 -7.97
CA PHE A 155 -10.91 -16.10 -7.82
C PHE A 155 -10.52 -17.16 -8.85
N LYS A 156 -9.72 -16.77 -9.85
CA LYS A 156 -9.46 -17.57 -11.06
C LYS A 156 -8.59 -18.80 -10.79
N LEU A 157 -7.78 -18.73 -9.74
CA LEU A 157 -6.82 -19.78 -9.39
C LEU A 157 -7.37 -20.77 -8.36
N ARG A 158 -8.66 -20.68 -7.99
CA ARG A 158 -9.28 -21.48 -6.93
C ARG A 158 -8.90 -22.96 -6.96
N HIS A 159 -9.07 -23.60 -8.12
CA HIS A 159 -8.82 -25.03 -8.30
C HIS A 159 -7.50 -25.33 -9.03
N VAL A 160 -6.70 -24.30 -9.32
CA VAL A 160 -5.42 -24.46 -10.00
C VAL A 160 -4.39 -24.90 -8.97
N ARG A 161 -3.65 -25.99 -9.26
CA ARG A 161 -2.48 -26.39 -8.46
C ARG A 161 -1.33 -25.44 -8.73
N LEU A 162 -0.71 -24.91 -7.69
CA LEU A 162 0.30 -23.86 -7.78
C LEU A 162 1.67 -24.34 -7.31
N MET A 163 2.72 -23.68 -7.78
CA MET A 163 4.07 -23.77 -7.23
C MET A 163 4.75 -22.40 -7.30
N VAL A 164 5.92 -22.27 -6.68
CA VAL A 164 6.75 -21.08 -6.83
C VAL A 164 7.15 -20.85 -8.28
N GLY A 165 7.11 -19.58 -8.68
CA GLY A 165 7.45 -19.12 -10.03
C GLY A 165 8.94 -18.83 -10.21
N PRO A 166 9.37 -18.47 -11.42
CA PRO A 166 10.79 -18.28 -11.76
C PRO A 166 11.44 -17.04 -11.14
N VAL A 167 10.66 -16.13 -10.56
CA VAL A 167 11.17 -14.89 -9.97
C VAL A 167 10.95 -14.90 -8.48
N GLU A 168 12.03 -14.90 -7.70
CA GLU A 168 11.96 -14.84 -6.25
C GLU A 168 11.63 -13.41 -5.77
N PRO A 169 10.76 -13.24 -4.75
CA PRO A 169 10.55 -11.95 -4.11
C PRO A 169 11.85 -11.44 -3.45
N LYS A 170 12.13 -10.14 -3.56
CA LYS A 170 13.34 -9.51 -2.98
C LYS A 170 13.44 -9.62 -1.45
N SER A 171 12.39 -10.05 -0.76
CA SER A 171 12.32 -10.11 0.70
C SER A 171 11.28 -11.14 1.12
N CYS A 172 11.68 -12.07 1.98
CA CYS A 172 10.81 -13.09 2.59
C CYS A 172 9.77 -12.49 3.56
N THR A 173 10.02 -11.28 4.09
CA THR A 173 9.08 -10.62 5.00
C THR A 173 8.01 -9.80 4.27
N SER A 174 8.18 -9.57 2.96
CA SER A 174 7.14 -8.94 2.12
C SER A 174 5.92 -9.84 1.95
N VAL A 175 4.77 -9.29 1.52
CA VAL A 175 3.55 -10.10 1.30
C VAL A 175 3.82 -11.21 0.28
N PHE A 176 4.47 -10.87 -0.84
CA PHE A 176 4.86 -11.88 -1.84
C PHE A 176 5.90 -12.86 -1.30
N GLY A 177 6.84 -12.41 -0.47
CA GLY A 177 7.80 -13.27 0.20
C GLY A 177 7.12 -14.35 1.05
N LYS A 178 6.17 -13.95 1.90
CA LYS A 178 5.41 -14.89 2.73
C LYS A 178 4.60 -15.87 1.90
N ILE A 179 3.91 -15.39 0.85
CA ILE A 179 3.16 -16.26 -0.07
C ILE A 179 4.10 -17.27 -0.74
N TYR A 180 5.25 -16.79 -1.23
CA TYR A 180 6.26 -17.63 -1.87
C TYR A 180 6.77 -18.71 -0.92
N THR A 181 7.16 -18.35 0.31
CA THR A 181 7.65 -19.30 1.32
C THR A 181 6.61 -20.37 1.68
N ILE A 182 5.34 -20.00 1.85
CA ILE A 182 4.28 -20.99 2.13
C ILE A 182 4.09 -21.94 0.95
N LEU A 183 4.12 -21.43 -0.28
CA LEU A 183 3.94 -22.24 -1.48
C LEU A 183 5.16 -23.12 -1.78
N GLU A 184 6.37 -22.65 -1.48
CA GLU A 184 7.61 -23.42 -1.57
C GLU A 184 7.58 -24.65 -0.65
N ALA A 185 7.08 -24.47 0.58
CA ALA A 185 6.91 -25.56 1.54
C ALA A 185 5.74 -26.51 1.19
N ASN A 186 4.81 -26.09 0.32
CA ASN A 186 3.59 -26.83 -0.01
C ASN A 186 3.34 -26.86 -1.53
N PRO A 187 4.26 -27.40 -2.35
CA PRO A 187 4.11 -27.37 -3.79
C PRO A 187 2.92 -28.23 -4.25
N GLY A 188 2.16 -27.72 -5.22
CA GLY A 188 1.04 -28.44 -5.82
C GLY A 188 -0.28 -28.34 -5.06
N VAL A 189 -0.37 -27.55 -3.99
CA VAL A 189 -1.65 -27.19 -3.37
C VAL A 189 -2.50 -26.37 -4.35
N THR A 190 -3.83 -26.49 -4.24
CA THR A 190 -4.76 -25.65 -5.00
C THR A 190 -4.71 -24.21 -4.50
N GLY A 191 -5.15 -23.25 -5.33
CA GLY A 191 -5.26 -21.86 -4.92
C GLY A 191 -6.09 -21.68 -3.64
N GLU A 192 -7.21 -22.39 -3.50
CA GLU A 192 -8.03 -22.32 -2.28
C GLU A 192 -7.32 -22.88 -1.03
N ALA A 193 -6.58 -23.98 -1.17
CA ALA A 193 -5.79 -24.54 -0.08
C ALA A 193 -4.65 -23.58 0.32
N LEU A 194 -4.03 -22.90 -0.66
CA LEU A 194 -3.03 -21.87 -0.39
C LEU A 194 -3.65 -20.68 0.40
N ILE A 195 -4.86 -20.23 0.05
CA ILE A 195 -5.54 -19.16 0.81
C ILE A 195 -5.75 -19.60 2.27
N ALA A 196 -6.22 -20.83 2.49
CA ALA A 196 -6.43 -21.37 3.84
C ALA A 196 -5.13 -21.41 4.67
N LEU A 197 -4.01 -21.83 4.06
CA LEU A 197 -2.70 -21.79 4.72
C LEU A 197 -2.27 -20.36 5.06
N LEU A 198 -2.49 -19.42 4.14
CA LEU A 198 -2.11 -18.02 4.32
C LEU A 198 -2.95 -17.29 5.38
N GLN A 199 -4.19 -17.72 5.64
CA GLN A 199 -5.00 -17.15 6.73
C GLN A 199 -4.38 -17.38 8.12
N GLY A 200 -3.52 -18.39 8.27
CA GLY A 200 -2.76 -18.66 9.51
C GLY A 200 -1.45 -17.87 9.63
N VAL A 201 -1.08 -17.06 8.63
CA VAL A 201 0.18 -16.30 8.63
C VAL A 201 -0.02 -14.93 9.28
N ASP A 202 0.90 -14.52 10.15
CA ASP A 202 0.91 -13.17 10.70
C ASP A 202 1.40 -12.15 9.67
N PHE A 203 0.56 -11.19 9.29
CA PHE A 203 0.90 -10.09 8.38
C PHE A 203 1.17 -8.74 9.08
N THR A 204 1.22 -8.66 10.41
CA THR A 204 1.27 -7.38 11.17
C THR A 204 2.37 -6.42 10.69
N GLY A 205 3.53 -6.94 10.27
CA GLY A 205 4.65 -6.14 9.76
C GLY A 205 4.55 -5.69 8.30
N ASN A 206 3.51 -6.07 7.55
CA ASN A 206 3.36 -5.72 6.14
C ASN A 206 2.57 -4.42 5.97
N LYS A 207 3.12 -3.49 5.18
CA LYS A 207 2.52 -2.17 4.89
C LYS A 207 1.27 -2.32 4.02
N SER A 208 0.11 -2.55 4.64
CA SER A 208 -1.18 -2.57 3.99
C SER A 208 -2.28 -2.22 4.98
N ALA A 209 -3.35 -1.60 4.50
CA ALA A 209 -4.54 -1.29 5.29
C ALA A 209 -5.30 -2.53 5.84
N TYR A 210 -4.79 -3.73 5.59
CA TYR A 210 -5.45 -5.01 5.87
C TYR A 210 -4.74 -5.83 6.96
N THR A 211 -3.62 -5.35 7.50
CA THR A 211 -2.72 -6.16 8.34
C THR A 211 -2.69 -5.73 9.80
N GLN A 212 -3.51 -4.75 10.21
CA GLN A 212 -3.46 -4.15 11.55
C GLN A 212 -3.87 -5.07 12.72
N GLY A 213 -4.20 -6.33 12.46
CA GLY A 213 -4.36 -7.37 13.48
C GLY A 213 -3.63 -8.69 13.15
N GLY A 214 -2.69 -8.66 12.20
CA GLY A 214 -2.00 -9.85 11.69
C GLY A 214 -2.85 -10.72 10.76
N GLN A 215 -4.15 -10.81 11.01
CA GLN A 215 -5.12 -11.52 10.17
C GLN A 215 -5.62 -10.65 9.01
N VAL A 216 -5.71 -11.27 7.83
CA VAL A 216 -6.13 -10.65 6.57
C VAL A 216 -7.30 -11.43 5.97
N CYS A 217 -8.19 -10.76 5.23
CA CYS A 217 -9.34 -11.43 4.60
C CYS A 217 -8.96 -12.25 3.35
N ALA A 218 -9.79 -13.24 3.00
CA ALA A 218 -9.53 -14.14 1.89
C ALA A 218 -9.48 -13.44 0.52
N ALA A 219 -10.29 -12.40 0.29
CA ALA A 219 -10.25 -11.66 -0.97
C ALA A 219 -8.95 -10.87 -1.17
N TRP A 220 -8.38 -10.37 -0.08
CA TRP A 220 -7.07 -9.70 -0.13
C TRP A 220 -5.97 -10.67 -0.54
N LEU A 221 -5.94 -11.84 0.10
CA LEU A 221 -5.01 -12.92 -0.25
C LEU A 221 -5.19 -13.37 -1.70
N ALA A 222 -6.43 -13.59 -2.15
CA ALA A 222 -6.72 -13.97 -3.53
C ALA A 222 -6.16 -12.95 -4.54
N GLY A 223 -6.33 -11.66 -4.28
CA GLY A 223 -5.77 -10.60 -5.11
C GLY A 223 -4.24 -10.61 -5.18
N TYR A 224 -3.56 -10.91 -4.07
CA TYR A 224 -2.10 -11.05 -4.07
C TYR A 224 -1.63 -12.33 -4.77
N VAL A 225 -2.31 -13.46 -4.57
CA VAL A 225 -1.99 -14.72 -5.26
C VAL A 225 -2.14 -14.54 -6.78
N GLU A 226 -3.24 -13.95 -7.24
CA GLU A 226 -3.42 -13.61 -8.67
C GLU A 226 -2.38 -12.60 -9.15
N GLY A 227 -2.04 -11.60 -8.34
CA GLY A 227 -1.00 -10.62 -8.66
C GLY A 227 0.38 -11.25 -8.80
N GLY A 228 0.72 -12.24 -8.00
CA GLY A 228 1.98 -12.96 -8.07
C GLY A 228 2.05 -13.93 -9.25
N TYR A 229 0.89 -14.41 -9.73
CA TYR A 229 0.77 -15.33 -10.86
C TYR A 229 0.67 -14.61 -12.22
N PHE A 230 -0.27 -13.66 -12.37
CA PHE A 230 -0.60 -13.07 -13.68
C PHE A 230 0.27 -11.87 -14.07
N ARG A 231 0.90 -11.19 -13.11
CA ARG A 231 1.74 -10.02 -13.43
C ARG A 231 3.09 -10.47 -13.99
N ARG A 232 3.34 -10.11 -15.24
CA ARG A 232 4.59 -10.40 -15.96
C ARG A 232 5.84 -9.83 -15.28
N ASP A 233 5.71 -8.71 -14.55
CA ASP A 233 6.80 -8.09 -13.80
C ASP A 233 7.03 -8.70 -12.40
N ARG A 234 6.26 -9.74 -12.03
CA ARG A 234 6.33 -10.41 -10.73
C ARG A 234 6.62 -11.89 -10.89
N MET A 235 5.76 -12.65 -11.57
CA MET A 235 5.91 -14.10 -11.83
C MET A 235 6.45 -14.89 -10.63
N HIS A 236 5.98 -14.56 -9.43
CA HIS A 236 6.39 -15.21 -8.17
C HIS A 236 5.71 -16.57 -7.99
N LEU A 237 4.60 -16.80 -8.68
CA LEU A 237 3.81 -18.02 -8.64
C LEU A 237 3.59 -18.51 -10.07
N GLN A 238 3.44 -19.82 -10.25
CA GLN A 238 3.09 -20.43 -11.52
C GLN A 238 2.23 -21.69 -11.32
N ALA A 239 1.73 -22.26 -12.42
CA ALA A 239 1.02 -23.53 -12.37
C ALA A 239 2.00 -24.65 -11.96
N TYR A 240 1.53 -25.58 -11.14
CA TYR A 240 2.31 -26.73 -10.72
C TYR A 240 2.71 -27.56 -11.95
N LYS A 241 4.02 -27.81 -12.07
CA LYS A 241 4.59 -28.74 -13.04
C LYS A 241 5.14 -29.94 -12.26
N PRO A 242 4.70 -31.17 -12.54
CA PRO A 242 5.34 -32.35 -11.97
C PRO A 242 6.82 -32.39 -12.37
N GLU A 243 7.68 -32.91 -11.51
CA GLU A 243 9.08 -33.17 -11.89
C GLU A 243 9.09 -34.10 -13.12
N GLY A 244 9.56 -33.59 -14.27
CA GLY A 244 9.64 -34.34 -15.52
C GLY A 244 9.15 -33.59 -16.77
N ASP A 245 8.34 -32.54 -16.62
CA ASP A 245 7.85 -31.73 -17.75
C ASP A 245 8.73 -30.48 -17.95
N VAL A 246 9.84 -30.63 -18.69
CA VAL A 246 10.62 -29.52 -19.27
C VAL A 246 10.10 -29.21 -20.67
#